data_AF-A0A916NJQ0-F1
#
_entry.id   AF-A0A916NJQ0-F1
#
_cell.length_a   1.000
_cell.length_b   1.000
_cell.length_c   1.000
_cell.angle_alpha   90.00
_cell.angle_beta   90.00
_cell.angle_gamma   90.00
#
_symmetry.space_group_name_H-M   'P 1'
#
loop_
_entity.id
_entity.type
_entity.pdbx_description
1 polymer ?
#
loop_
_entity_poly.entity_id
_entity_poly.type
_entity_poly.pdbx_seq_one_letter_code
_entity_poly.pdbx_strand_id
1 'polypeptide(L)'
;MSEHNSRRDFLKQAGLGALGLTILPSLYGKVAASDRLRIAHIGLGGMGNAHMKWFANLPEVEIVALCDVDQLHLGETHQKLQAMQPNGKVQTYEDFRHILDRKDIDAITVATPDHWHAQIATLAFQAGKDVYGEKPLSYDLKEGKMMLKHATKYDRIFQMGNQIHAGDNFHRVVEIIKSGAIGKVHTVRLWKTGGSPDLGSPSVKPIPSTLNWDMWLGPAPYTDYIPEKCHFNYRYFLDYSGGMFADFWCHIADVVYSAIQPKGLKTINARGEAPTGIATAPKWLDVDYEFDGLKLYWTTIPPNVPGAAKRGIGAFFEGDKGTLICDYNTREITINGETVTDIPEIPITNPRSPGHQQNFVDAVKARKQPESNLAYARELTMPMHLGLISYRLKRELTWNAEKEKFKGDKEANRLLSRKRRKKWDLV
;
A
#
# COMPACT_ATOMS: atom_id res chain seq x y z
N MET A 1 26.06 56.82 -38.55
CA MET A 1 24.97 55.83 -38.38
C MET A 1 25.26 54.64 -39.28
N SER A 2 24.94 53.45 -38.74
CA SER A 2 25.12 52.09 -39.27
C SER A 2 26.55 51.58 -39.46
N GLU A 3 26.99 50.73 -38.52
CA GLU A 3 27.84 49.60 -38.86
C GLU A 3 27.18 48.28 -38.44
N HIS A 4 27.33 47.33 -39.35
CA HIS A 4 26.81 45.98 -39.35
C HIS A 4 27.38 45.13 -38.22
N ASN A 5 26.51 44.39 -37.52
CA ASN A 5 26.89 43.09 -36.97
C ASN A 5 26.16 41.98 -37.71
N SER A 6 26.97 41.11 -38.32
CA SER A 6 26.56 40.11 -39.30
C SER A 6 25.94 38.87 -38.64
N ARG A 7 25.09 38.17 -39.40
CA ARG A 7 24.39 36.92 -39.06
C ARG A 7 25.29 35.74 -38.62
N ARG A 8 26.61 35.91 -38.52
CA ARG A 8 27.57 34.90 -38.04
C ARG A 8 27.84 34.93 -36.53
N ASP A 9 27.51 36.01 -35.82
CA ASP A 9 27.67 36.07 -34.36
C ASP A 9 26.44 35.53 -33.59
N PHE A 10 25.28 35.47 -34.24
CA PHE A 10 24.06 34.91 -33.63
C PHE A 10 24.09 33.38 -33.50
N LEU A 11 24.86 32.69 -34.34
CA LEU A 11 24.96 31.21 -34.32
C LEU A 11 26.05 30.67 -33.40
N LYS A 12 26.86 31.53 -32.76
CA LYS A 12 27.88 31.12 -31.78
C LYS A 12 27.40 31.12 -30.32
N GLN A 13 26.16 31.53 -30.03
CA GLN A 13 25.54 31.43 -28.70
C GLN A 13 24.51 30.29 -28.57
N ALA A 14 24.53 29.30 -29.47
CA ALA A 14 23.62 28.15 -29.44
C ALA A 14 24.24 26.88 -28.82
N GLY A 15 25.33 27.00 -28.05
CA GLY A 15 25.99 25.87 -27.39
C GLY A 15 26.06 26.08 -25.89
N LEU A 16 25.43 25.15 -25.14
CA LEU A 16 25.41 25.00 -23.67
C LEU A 16 24.32 25.79 -22.93
N GLY A 17 23.12 25.19 -22.87
CA GLY A 17 22.02 25.66 -22.02
C GLY A 17 20.82 24.72 -21.98
N ALA A 18 21.03 23.40 -21.99
CA ALA A 18 19.97 22.40 -21.79
C ALA A 18 19.97 21.91 -20.34
N LEU A 19 19.58 22.77 -19.40
CA LEU A 19 19.33 22.38 -18.00
C LEU A 19 18.20 23.26 -17.44
N GLY A 20 17.07 22.64 -17.11
CA GLY A 20 16.04 23.22 -16.25
C GLY A 20 14.76 23.66 -16.96
N LEU A 21 13.93 22.71 -17.39
CA LEU A 21 12.48 22.94 -17.35
C LEU A 21 12.07 22.97 -15.88
N THR A 22 12.15 24.14 -15.26
CA THR A 22 11.47 24.42 -14.00
C THR A 22 9.97 24.47 -14.30
N ILE A 23 9.29 23.33 -14.10
CA ILE A 23 7.83 23.32 -14.00
C ILE A 23 7.50 24.09 -12.72
N LEU A 24 7.18 25.38 -12.87
CA LEU A 24 6.55 26.17 -11.83
C LEU A 24 5.14 25.57 -11.61
N PRO A 25 4.73 25.26 -10.36
CA PRO A 25 3.33 24.96 -10.10
C PRO A 25 2.54 26.24 -10.38
N SER A 26 1.67 26.23 -11.37
CA SER A 26 0.73 27.33 -11.58
C SER A 26 -0.27 27.34 -10.44
N LEU A 27 0.05 28.06 -9.37
CA LEU A 27 -0.94 28.53 -8.43
C LEU A 27 -1.90 29.43 -9.23
N TYR A 28 -3.11 28.93 -9.47
CA TYR A 28 -4.27 29.62 -10.09
C TYR A 28 -4.37 29.68 -11.63
N GLY A 29 -3.77 28.74 -12.38
CA GLY A 29 -4.08 28.52 -13.79
C GLY A 29 -5.14 27.42 -13.98
N LYS A 30 -6.14 27.59 -14.85
CA LYS A 30 -6.99 26.48 -15.30
C LYS A 30 -6.08 25.46 -16.00
N VAL A 31 -5.89 24.28 -15.39
CA VAL A 31 -5.16 23.16 -16.01
C VAL A 31 -5.84 22.83 -17.34
N ALA A 32 -5.08 22.88 -18.44
CA ALA A 32 -5.61 22.56 -19.77
C ALA A 32 -6.12 21.11 -19.78
N ALA A 33 -7.16 20.83 -20.57
CA ALA A 33 -7.73 19.49 -20.64
C ALA A 33 -6.71 18.44 -21.14
N SER A 34 -5.74 18.84 -21.96
CA SER A 34 -4.63 17.99 -22.43
C SER A 34 -3.64 17.60 -21.33
N ASP A 35 -3.61 18.35 -20.23
CA ASP A 35 -2.61 18.20 -19.16
C ASP A 35 -3.21 17.47 -17.94
N ARG A 36 -4.46 17.00 -18.07
CA ARG A 36 -5.14 16.22 -17.04
C ARG A 36 -4.80 14.75 -17.16
N LEU A 37 -4.52 14.13 -16.02
CA LEU A 37 -4.32 12.70 -15.90
C LEU A 37 -5.68 12.00 -15.92
N ARG A 38 -5.91 11.16 -16.92
CA ARG A 38 -7.16 10.41 -17.09
C ARG A 38 -7.09 9.10 -16.32
N ILE A 39 -7.89 8.99 -15.26
CA ILE A 39 -7.84 7.89 -14.31
C ILE A 39 -9.13 7.06 -14.36
N ALA A 40 -8.98 5.74 -14.18
CA ALA A 40 -10.10 4.85 -13.90
C ALA A 40 -9.98 4.19 -12.52
N HIS A 41 -11.12 3.91 -11.90
CA HIS A 41 -11.18 3.27 -10.58
C HIS A 41 -11.68 1.83 -10.69
N ILE A 42 -10.94 0.87 -10.12
CA ILE A 42 -11.29 -0.55 -10.11
C ILE A 42 -11.47 -1.01 -8.66
N GLY A 43 -12.68 -1.49 -8.33
CA GLY A 43 -13.13 -1.76 -6.97
C GLY A 43 -13.67 -0.49 -6.32
N LEU A 44 -14.98 -0.46 -6.05
CA LEU A 44 -15.76 0.72 -5.68
C LEU A 44 -16.53 0.52 -4.36
N GLY A 45 -16.07 -0.40 -3.51
CA GLY A 45 -16.52 -0.49 -2.12
C GLY A 45 -16.03 0.70 -1.27
N GLY A 46 -15.87 0.51 0.03
CA GLY A 46 -15.51 1.58 0.99
C GLY A 46 -14.29 2.41 0.57
N MET A 47 -13.11 1.78 0.42
CA MET A 47 -11.90 2.49 -0.01
C MET A 47 -11.93 2.94 -1.47
N GLY A 48 -12.60 2.18 -2.35
CA GLY A 48 -12.79 2.59 -3.74
C GLY A 48 -13.56 3.91 -3.89
N ASN A 49 -14.62 4.08 -3.09
CA ASN A 49 -15.33 5.35 -2.98
C ASN A 49 -14.44 6.47 -2.42
N ALA A 50 -13.58 6.18 -1.45
CA ALA A 50 -12.63 7.15 -0.93
C ALA A 50 -11.63 7.58 -2.00
N HIS A 51 -11.07 6.63 -2.77
CA HIS A 51 -10.19 6.92 -3.90
C HIS A 51 -10.89 7.80 -4.92
N MET A 52 -12.08 7.42 -5.37
CA MET A 52 -12.87 8.22 -6.31
C MET A 52 -13.02 9.66 -5.82
N LYS A 53 -13.41 9.86 -4.54
CA LYS A 53 -13.55 11.21 -3.97
C LYS A 53 -12.22 11.97 -3.91
N TRP A 54 -11.14 11.34 -3.46
CA TRP A 54 -9.84 12.01 -3.36
C TRP A 54 -9.36 12.48 -4.73
N PHE A 55 -9.39 11.60 -5.72
CA PHE A 55 -8.94 11.90 -7.08
C PHE A 55 -9.88 12.86 -7.81
N ALA A 56 -11.20 12.80 -7.58
CA ALA A 56 -12.17 13.74 -8.16
C ALA A 56 -11.96 15.20 -7.68
N ASN A 57 -11.33 15.38 -6.51
CA ASN A 57 -11.01 16.70 -5.96
C ASN A 57 -9.66 17.26 -6.44
N LEU A 58 -8.86 16.48 -7.18
CA LEU A 58 -7.62 16.96 -7.75
C LEU A 58 -7.91 17.62 -9.11
N PRO A 59 -7.60 18.93 -9.31
CA PRO A 59 -7.93 19.64 -10.54
C PRO A 59 -7.19 19.12 -11.78
N GLU A 60 -6.09 18.40 -11.54
CA GLU A 60 -5.23 17.78 -12.53
C GLU A 60 -5.69 16.39 -12.96
N VAL A 61 -6.81 15.90 -12.42
CA VAL A 61 -7.32 14.55 -12.66
C VAL A 61 -8.69 14.61 -13.33
N GLU A 62 -8.89 13.75 -14.31
CA GLU A 62 -10.18 13.47 -14.92
C GLU A 62 -10.51 12.00 -14.69
N ILE A 63 -11.63 11.71 -14.00
CA ILE A 63 -12.10 10.34 -13.86
C ILE A 63 -12.93 10.00 -15.09
N VAL A 64 -12.51 8.97 -15.83
CA VAL A 64 -13.11 8.62 -17.14
C VAL A 64 -13.75 7.25 -17.16
N ALA A 65 -13.51 6.43 -16.13
CA ALA A 65 -14.16 5.15 -15.98
C ALA A 65 -14.24 4.64 -14.52
N LEU A 66 -15.28 3.86 -14.26
CA LEU A 66 -15.53 3.17 -12.99
C LEU A 66 -15.74 1.68 -13.27
N CYS A 67 -15.17 0.81 -12.42
CA CYS A 67 -15.27 -0.64 -12.59
C CYS A 67 -15.54 -1.35 -11.27
N ASP A 68 -16.64 -2.12 -11.20
CA ASP A 68 -16.93 -3.04 -10.09
C ASP A 68 -17.79 -4.21 -10.57
N VAL A 69 -17.55 -5.38 -9.98
CA VAL A 69 -18.30 -6.62 -10.22
C VAL A 69 -19.65 -6.63 -9.47
N ASP A 70 -19.82 -5.74 -8.51
CA ASP A 70 -21.08 -5.46 -7.83
C ASP A 70 -21.75 -4.21 -8.43
N GLN A 71 -22.86 -4.43 -9.13
CA GLN A 71 -23.62 -3.38 -9.80
C GLN A 71 -24.21 -2.36 -8.83
N LEU A 72 -24.43 -2.71 -7.55
CA LEU A 72 -24.89 -1.76 -6.54
C LEU A 72 -23.79 -0.75 -6.21
N HIS A 73 -22.57 -1.24 -5.92
CA HIS A 73 -21.42 -0.37 -5.67
C HIS A 73 -21.10 0.50 -6.89
N LEU A 74 -21.17 -0.07 -8.10
CA LEU A 74 -20.94 0.65 -9.34
C LEU A 74 -21.95 1.78 -9.53
N GLY A 75 -23.24 1.48 -9.40
CA GLY A 75 -24.32 2.46 -9.53
C GLY A 75 -24.23 3.59 -8.51
N GLU A 76 -24.04 3.26 -7.22
CA GLU A 76 -23.92 4.26 -6.15
C GLU A 76 -22.71 5.18 -6.35
N THR A 77 -21.56 4.61 -6.71
CA THR A 77 -20.33 5.39 -6.90
C THR A 77 -20.43 6.28 -8.13
N HIS A 78 -21.04 5.77 -9.20
CA HIS A 78 -21.30 6.55 -10.40
C HIS A 78 -22.21 7.75 -10.10
N GLN A 79 -23.29 7.57 -9.33
CA GLN A 79 -24.16 8.67 -8.91
C GLN A 79 -23.42 9.71 -8.06
N LYS A 80 -22.60 9.27 -7.09
CA LYS A 80 -21.79 10.16 -6.26
C LYS A 80 -20.80 10.97 -7.10
N LEU A 81 -20.15 10.33 -8.07
CA LEU A 81 -19.22 11.01 -8.98
C LEU A 81 -19.95 12.02 -9.88
N GLN A 82 -21.10 11.67 -10.44
CA GLN A 82 -21.91 12.61 -11.23
C GLN A 82 -22.36 13.82 -10.40
N ALA A 83 -22.69 13.64 -9.12
CA ALA A 83 -23.01 14.75 -8.24
C ALA A 83 -21.82 15.70 -8.00
N MET A 84 -20.59 15.17 -7.95
CA MET A 84 -19.36 15.96 -7.79
C MET A 84 -18.90 16.60 -9.10
N GLN A 85 -19.08 15.90 -10.22
CA GLN A 85 -18.60 16.27 -11.54
C GLN A 85 -19.72 16.07 -12.58
N PRO A 86 -20.75 16.95 -12.62
CA PRO A 86 -21.97 16.74 -13.42
C PRO A 86 -21.73 16.74 -14.94
N ASN A 87 -20.63 17.34 -15.39
CA ASN A 87 -20.24 17.38 -16.79
C ASN A 87 -19.21 16.28 -17.15
N GLY A 88 -18.85 15.42 -16.20
CA GLY A 88 -17.88 14.34 -16.39
C GLY A 88 -18.44 13.25 -17.30
N LYS A 89 -17.66 12.85 -18.32
CA LYS A 89 -18.01 11.73 -19.20
C LYS A 89 -17.39 10.44 -18.67
N VAL A 90 -18.12 9.79 -17.77
CA VAL A 90 -17.66 8.57 -17.09
C VAL A 90 -18.37 7.36 -17.68
N GLN A 91 -17.61 6.33 -18.02
CA GLN A 91 -18.15 5.04 -18.44
C GLN A 91 -18.02 4.01 -17.32
N THR A 92 -19.03 3.15 -17.17
CA THR A 92 -19.04 2.09 -16.17
C THR A 92 -18.74 0.74 -16.81
N TYR A 93 -18.02 -0.11 -16.07
CA TYR A 93 -17.60 -1.43 -16.51
C TYR A 93 -17.81 -2.43 -15.37
N GLU A 94 -18.15 -3.67 -15.73
CA GLU A 94 -18.12 -4.77 -14.77
C GLU A 94 -16.74 -5.44 -14.76
N ASP A 95 -16.15 -5.58 -15.95
CA ASP A 95 -14.87 -6.27 -16.15
C ASP A 95 -13.73 -5.27 -16.36
N PHE A 96 -12.73 -5.33 -15.47
CA PHE A 96 -11.58 -4.43 -15.50
C PHE A 96 -10.74 -4.56 -16.77
N ARG A 97 -10.82 -5.68 -17.51
CA ARG A 97 -10.03 -5.87 -18.74
C ARG A 97 -10.40 -4.85 -19.82
N HIS A 98 -11.66 -4.45 -19.88
CA HIS A 98 -12.10 -3.38 -20.78
C HIS A 98 -11.52 -2.00 -20.41
N ILE A 99 -11.27 -1.76 -19.12
CA ILE A 99 -10.51 -0.58 -18.66
C ILE A 99 -9.07 -0.64 -19.18
N LEU A 100 -8.45 -1.83 -19.14
CA LEU A 100 -7.07 -2.02 -19.59
C LEU A 100 -6.92 -1.84 -21.11
N ASP A 101 -7.94 -2.21 -21.89
CA ASP A 101 -7.96 -2.04 -23.36
C ASP A 101 -8.05 -0.58 -23.81
N ARG A 102 -8.63 0.30 -22.98
CA ARG A 102 -8.77 1.73 -23.28
C ARG A 102 -7.41 2.43 -23.36
N LYS A 103 -7.18 3.13 -24.47
CA LYS A 103 -5.93 3.87 -24.75
C LYS A 103 -5.92 5.28 -24.19
N ASP A 104 -7.07 5.79 -23.76
CA ASP A 104 -7.23 7.13 -23.22
C ASP A 104 -7.15 7.17 -21.69
N ILE A 105 -6.72 6.09 -21.05
CA ILE A 105 -6.54 5.98 -19.59
C ILE A 105 -5.05 5.88 -19.30
N ASP A 106 -4.54 6.83 -18.52
CA ASP A 106 -3.13 6.95 -18.16
C ASP A 106 -2.79 6.11 -16.93
N ALA A 107 -3.70 6.10 -15.94
CA ALA A 107 -3.51 5.42 -14.68
C ALA A 107 -4.80 4.79 -14.15
N ILE A 108 -4.66 3.84 -13.24
CA ILE A 108 -5.79 3.22 -12.53
C ILE A 108 -5.59 3.31 -11.02
N THR A 109 -6.69 3.36 -10.27
CA THR A 109 -6.69 2.99 -8.86
C THR A 109 -7.21 1.57 -8.68
N VAL A 110 -6.60 0.80 -7.78
CA VAL A 110 -7.02 -0.57 -7.45
C VAL A 110 -7.37 -0.63 -5.96
N ALA A 111 -8.66 -0.79 -5.65
CA ALA A 111 -9.20 -0.89 -4.30
C ALA A 111 -10.11 -2.13 -4.14
N THR A 112 -9.71 -3.23 -4.79
CA THR A 112 -10.39 -4.53 -4.73
C THR A 112 -10.08 -5.26 -3.42
N PRO A 113 -10.58 -6.49 -3.22
CA PRO A 113 -10.00 -7.39 -2.21
C PRO A 113 -8.54 -7.74 -2.51
N ASP A 114 -7.77 -8.09 -1.47
CA ASP A 114 -6.31 -8.27 -1.54
C ASP A 114 -5.89 -9.32 -2.58
N HIS A 115 -6.68 -10.39 -2.74
CA HIS A 115 -6.42 -11.46 -3.73
C HIS A 115 -6.47 -11.00 -5.19
N TRP A 116 -6.90 -9.77 -5.46
CA TRP A 116 -6.93 -9.19 -6.80
C TRP A 116 -5.84 -8.16 -7.07
N HIS A 117 -5.28 -7.53 -6.03
CA HIS A 117 -4.38 -6.37 -6.15
C HIS A 117 -3.25 -6.58 -7.16
N ALA A 118 -2.45 -7.62 -6.94
CA ALA A 118 -1.23 -7.84 -7.72
C ALA A 118 -1.49 -8.20 -9.17
N GLN A 119 -2.55 -8.96 -9.43
CA GLN A 119 -2.89 -9.40 -10.78
C GLN A 119 -3.41 -8.24 -11.63
N ILE A 120 -4.33 -7.43 -11.09
CA ILE A 120 -4.85 -6.24 -11.79
C ILE A 120 -3.72 -5.24 -12.05
N ALA A 121 -2.90 -4.95 -11.03
CA ALA A 121 -1.77 -4.04 -11.18
C ALA A 121 -0.77 -4.54 -12.24
N THR A 122 -0.46 -5.83 -12.24
CA THR A 122 0.49 -6.38 -13.22
C THR A 122 -0.04 -6.31 -14.65
N LEU A 123 -1.32 -6.63 -14.87
CA LEU A 123 -1.96 -6.49 -16.18
C LEU A 123 -2.04 -5.01 -16.60
N ALA A 124 -2.27 -4.09 -15.67
CA ALA A 124 -2.25 -2.67 -15.95
C ALA A 124 -0.86 -2.19 -16.38
N PHE A 125 0.21 -2.68 -15.75
CA PHE A 125 1.56 -2.36 -16.18
C PHE A 125 1.83 -2.83 -17.61
N GLN A 126 1.42 -4.05 -17.95
CA GLN A 126 1.52 -4.59 -19.30
C GLN A 126 0.71 -3.78 -20.32
N ALA A 127 -0.42 -3.21 -19.89
CA ALA A 127 -1.27 -2.35 -20.70
C ALA A 127 -0.80 -0.87 -20.76
N GLY A 128 0.38 -0.56 -20.20
CA GLY A 128 0.98 0.78 -20.22
C GLY A 128 0.43 1.75 -19.18
N LYS A 129 -0.32 1.28 -18.17
CA LYS A 129 -0.98 2.12 -17.17
C LYS A 129 -0.17 2.18 -15.87
N ASP A 130 -0.11 3.37 -15.28
CA ASP A 130 0.41 3.56 -13.92
C ASP A 130 -0.66 3.18 -12.87
N VAL A 131 -0.26 2.84 -11.65
CA VAL A 131 -1.18 2.22 -10.67
C VAL A 131 -1.04 2.83 -9.27
N TYR A 132 -2.15 3.33 -8.74
CA TYR A 132 -2.31 3.56 -7.29
C TYR A 132 -3.06 2.36 -6.69
N GLY A 133 -2.39 1.53 -5.89
CA GLY A 133 -2.97 0.27 -5.38
C GLY A 133 -3.14 0.27 -3.86
N GLU A 134 -4.30 -0.18 -3.35
CA GLU A 134 -4.50 -0.35 -1.91
C GLU A 134 -3.51 -1.31 -1.26
N LYS A 135 -3.34 -1.15 0.05
CA LYS A 135 -2.65 -2.10 0.90
C LYS A 135 -3.59 -3.27 1.29
N PRO A 136 -3.06 -4.46 1.63
CA PRO A 136 -1.67 -4.89 1.46
C PRO A 136 -1.28 -4.99 -0.02
N LEU A 137 0.02 -4.88 -0.33
CA LEU A 137 0.51 -4.84 -1.72
C LEU A 137 0.02 -6.01 -2.59
N SER A 138 0.04 -7.22 -2.02
CA SER A 138 -0.27 -8.47 -2.70
C SER A 138 -0.80 -9.49 -1.70
N TYR A 139 -1.41 -10.57 -2.20
CA TYR A 139 -1.89 -11.66 -1.35
C TYR A 139 -0.75 -12.62 -0.95
N ASP A 140 0.22 -12.85 -1.83
CA ASP A 140 1.41 -13.65 -1.52
C ASP A 140 2.73 -12.97 -1.89
N LEU A 141 3.84 -13.58 -1.46
CA LEU A 141 5.18 -13.04 -1.64
C LEU A 141 5.63 -13.04 -3.11
N LYS A 142 5.27 -14.07 -3.89
CA LYS A 142 5.68 -14.14 -5.30
C LYS A 142 4.93 -13.13 -6.17
N GLU A 143 3.70 -12.79 -5.80
CA GLU A 143 2.93 -11.73 -6.44
C GLU A 143 3.62 -10.38 -6.35
N GLY A 144 4.15 -9.99 -5.18
CA GLY A 144 4.94 -8.76 -5.05
C GLY A 144 6.20 -8.74 -5.92
N LYS A 145 6.90 -9.88 -6.04
CA LYS A 145 8.05 -10.01 -6.97
C LYS A 145 7.62 -9.84 -8.43
N MET A 146 6.51 -10.45 -8.80
CA MET A 146 5.95 -10.41 -10.14
C MET A 146 5.55 -8.99 -10.51
N MET A 147 4.87 -8.27 -9.61
CA MET A 147 4.54 -6.86 -9.78
C MET A 147 5.79 -6.03 -10.02
N LEU A 148 6.81 -6.15 -9.15
CA LEU A 148 8.05 -5.37 -9.27
C LEU A 148 8.74 -5.61 -10.62
N LYS A 149 8.86 -6.88 -11.01
CA LYS A 149 9.42 -7.26 -12.32
C LYS A 149 8.68 -6.57 -13.47
N HIS A 150 7.35 -6.54 -13.43
CA HIS A 150 6.54 -5.98 -14.52
C HIS A 150 6.53 -4.45 -14.52
N ALA A 151 6.40 -3.81 -13.36
CA ALA A 151 6.49 -2.36 -13.25
C ALA A 151 7.85 -1.85 -13.77
N THR A 152 8.96 -2.52 -13.42
CA THR A 152 10.27 -2.18 -13.96
C THR A 152 10.36 -2.45 -15.46
N LYS A 153 9.89 -3.62 -15.94
CA LYS A 153 9.96 -3.99 -17.36
C LYS A 153 9.23 -3.00 -18.26
N TYR A 154 8.05 -2.54 -17.84
CA TYR A 154 7.20 -1.63 -18.62
C TYR A 154 7.38 -0.16 -18.21
N ASP A 155 8.40 0.14 -17.39
CA ASP A 155 8.65 1.45 -16.80
C ASP A 155 7.36 2.10 -16.30
N ARG A 156 6.74 1.57 -15.25
CA ARG A 156 5.46 2.08 -14.70
C ARG A 156 5.63 2.63 -13.29
N ILE A 157 4.84 3.64 -12.99
CA ILE A 157 4.72 4.23 -11.66
C ILE A 157 3.72 3.41 -10.86
N PHE A 158 4.09 3.11 -9.62
CA PHE A 158 3.20 2.50 -8.66
C PHE A 158 3.32 3.21 -7.32
N GLN A 159 2.18 3.43 -6.66
CA GLN A 159 2.14 3.85 -5.27
C GLN A 159 1.19 2.97 -4.47
N MET A 160 1.62 2.50 -3.29
CA MET A 160 0.74 1.80 -2.36
C MET A 160 -0.14 2.79 -1.58
N GLY A 161 -1.38 2.42 -1.28
CA GLY A 161 -2.37 3.19 -0.52
C GLY A 161 -2.19 3.11 0.99
N ASN A 162 -0.99 3.37 1.52
CA ASN A 162 -0.69 3.54 2.95
C ASN A 162 -0.62 5.04 3.30
N GLN A 163 -1.78 5.68 3.44
CA GLN A 163 -1.91 7.14 3.46
C GLN A 163 -1.14 7.81 4.61
N ILE A 164 -0.92 7.10 5.71
CA ILE A 164 -0.16 7.59 6.88
C ILE A 164 1.28 7.95 6.51
N HIS A 165 1.84 7.33 5.47
CA HIS A 165 3.20 7.61 4.97
C HIS A 165 3.41 9.08 4.60
N ALA A 166 2.34 9.77 4.18
CA ALA A 166 2.35 11.18 3.82
C ALA A 166 2.11 12.13 5.02
N GLY A 167 1.90 11.59 6.23
CA GLY A 167 1.58 12.38 7.40
C GLY A 167 2.80 13.11 7.99
N ASP A 168 2.60 14.34 8.47
CA ASP A 168 3.67 15.13 9.10
C ASP A 168 4.27 14.41 10.32
N ASN A 169 3.42 13.84 11.19
CA ASN A 169 3.90 13.07 12.33
C ASN A 169 4.75 11.86 11.91
N PHE A 170 4.35 11.16 10.83
CA PHE A 170 5.11 10.04 10.29
C PHE A 170 6.50 10.49 9.81
N HIS A 171 6.55 11.52 8.97
CA HIS A 171 7.82 12.08 8.47
C HIS A 171 8.70 12.55 9.63
N ARG A 172 8.12 13.17 10.65
CA ARG A 172 8.86 13.67 11.80
C ARG A 172 9.41 12.56 12.69
N VAL A 173 8.67 11.48 12.92
CA VAL A 173 9.18 10.30 13.62
C VAL A 173 10.39 9.71 12.87
N VAL A 174 10.30 9.60 11.55
CA VAL A 174 11.40 9.11 10.70
C VAL A 174 12.65 9.99 10.84
N GLU A 175 12.49 11.31 10.83
CA GLU A 175 13.59 12.28 11.02
C GLU A 175 14.27 12.13 12.39
N ILE A 176 13.48 12.00 13.45
CA ILE A 176 13.99 11.86 14.82
C ILE A 176 14.78 10.56 14.99
N ILE A 177 14.29 9.45 14.44
CA ILE A 177 15.02 8.18 14.51
C ILE A 177 16.30 8.25 13.68
N LYS A 178 16.23 8.80 12.46
CA LYS A 178 17.40 8.91 11.56
C LYS A 178 18.49 9.86 12.06
N SER A 179 18.15 10.85 12.88
CA SER A 179 19.14 11.74 13.48
C SER A 179 20.03 11.04 14.53
N GLY A 180 19.62 9.86 15.01
CA GLY A 180 20.32 9.13 16.07
C GLY A 180 20.02 9.67 17.48
N ALA A 181 18.94 10.43 17.66
CA ALA A 181 18.55 10.99 18.96
C ALA A 181 18.35 9.92 20.04
N ILE A 182 17.67 8.82 19.69
CA ILE A 182 17.52 7.64 20.56
C ILE A 182 18.65 6.61 20.38
N GLY A 183 19.65 6.95 19.56
CA GLY A 183 20.81 6.14 19.22
C GLY A 183 20.48 4.87 18.42
N LYS A 184 21.26 3.79 18.57
CA LYS A 184 21.09 2.58 17.76
C LYS A 184 19.87 1.81 18.22
N VAL A 185 18.80 1.84 17.42
CA VAL A 185 17.58 1.05 17.67
C VAL A 185 17.89 -0.45 17.56
N HIS A 186 17.57 -1.21 18.61
CA HIS A 186 17.79 -2.66 18.69
C HIS A 186 16.50 -3.45 18.88
N THR A 187 15.42 -2.81 19.35
CA THR A 187 14.11 -3.45 19.48
C THR A 187 13.00 -2.53 19.01
N VAL A 188 12.02 -3.10 18.29
CA VAL A 188 10.78 -2.41 17.94
C VAL A 188 9.58 -3.29 18.27
N ARG A 189 8.54 -2.72 18.88
CA ARG A 189 7.25 -3.37 19.13
C ARG A 189 6.14 -2.63 18.41
N LEU A 190 5.39 -3.38 17.62
CA LEU A 190 4.24 -2.91 16.86
C LEU A 190 2.99 -3.56 17.43
N TRP A 191 1.89 -2.80 17.52
CA TRP A 191 0.63 -3.38 17.96
C TRP A 191 -0.60 -2.74 17.32
N LYS A 192 -1.66 -3.55 17.26
CA LYS A 192 -3.01 -3.11 16.95
C LYS A 192 -4.00 -3.90 17.79
N THR A 193 -4.77 -3.22 18.64
CA THR A 193 -5.82 -3.85 19.43
C THR A 193 -7.02 -4.24 18.57
N GLY A 194 -7.65 -5.34 18.96
CA GLY A 194 -8.75 -5.96 18.24
C GLY A 194 -8.35 -7.33 17.69
N GLY A 195 -9.30 -7.99 17.05
CA GLY A 195 -9.09 -9.30 16.45
C GLY A 195 -10.15 -9.59 15.39
N SER A 196 -10.10 -10.81 14.86
CA SER A 196 -11.14 -11.28 13.95
C SER A 196 -12.49 -11.41 14.69
N PRO A 197 -13.60 -10.92 14.11
CA PRO A 197 -14.93 -11.06 14.71
C PRO A 197 -15.41 -12.52 14.65
N ASP A 198 -16.36 -12.87 15.51
CA ASP A 198 -17.13 -14.11 15.34
C ASP A 198 -18.16 -13.90 14.22
N LEU A 199 -17.96 -14.58 13.10
CA LEU A 199 -18.85 -14.51 11.94
C LEU A 199 -19.93 -15.61 11.96
N GLY A 200 -20.07 -16.35 13.06
CA GLY A 200 -21.05 -17.41 13.22
C GLY A 200 -20.89 -18.54 12.21
N SER A 201 -21.99 -19.24 11.92
CA SER A 201 -22.08 -20.33 10.95
C SER A 201 -23.18 -20.08 9.91
N PRO A 202 -23.03 -19.04 9.07
CA PRO A 202 -24.04 -18.70 8.08
C PRO A 202 -24.19 -19.80 7.03
N SER A 203 -25.38 -19.86 6.45
CA SER A 203 -25.72 -20.77 5.36
C SER A 203 -25.40 -20.16 4.00
N VAL A 204 -25.15 -21.03 3.02
CA VAL A 204 -25.08 -20.66 1.60
C VAL A 204 -26.37 -19.96 1.19
N LYS A 205 -26.25 -18.88 0.40
CA LYS A 205 -27.37 -18.12 -0.16
C LYS A 205 -27.28 -18.08 -1.70
N PRO A 206 -28.41 -17.85 -2.39
CA PRO A 206 -28.38 -17.50 -3.80
C PRO A 206 -27.48 -16.28 -4.02
N ILE A 207 -26.68 -16.31 -5.08
CA ILE A 207 -25.87 -15.16 -5.50
C ILE A 207 -26.82 -14.03 -5.92
N PRO A 208 -26.66 -12.80 -5.40
CA PRO A 208 -27.45 -11.66 -5.86
C PRO A 208 -27.25 -11.43 -7.36
N SER A 209 -28.33 -11.10 -8.08
CA SER A 209 -28.25 -10.84 -9.53
C SER A 209 -27.36 -9.64 -9.88
N THR A 210 -27.06 -8.78 -8.91
CA THR A 210 -26.18 -7.62 -9.04
C THR A 210 -24.70 -7.94 -8.84
N LEU A 211 -24.35 -9.14 -8.37
CA LEU A 211 -22.98 -9.50 -8.01
C LEU A 211 -22.45 -10.63 -8.90
N ASN A 212 -21.39 -10.35 -9.65
CA ASN A 212 -20.64 -11.39 -10.34
C ASN A 212 -19.70 -12.11 -9.38
N TRP A 213 -20.23 -13.11 -8.70
CA TRP A 213 -19.51 -13.88 -7.68
C TRP A 213 -18.28 -14.61 -8.24
N ASP A 214 -18.36 -15.13 -9.46
CA ASP A 214 -17.25 -15.87 -10.08
C ASP A 214 -16.02 -14.99 -10.25
N MET A 215 -16.24 -13.75 -10.71
CA MET A 215 -15.20 -12.74 -10.85
C MET A 215 -14.82 -12.10 -9.51
N TRP A 216 -15.74 -11.96 -8.56
CA TRP A 216 -15.40 -11.52 -7.22
C TRP A 216 -14.37 -12.47 -6.56
N LEU A 217 -14.61 -13.79 -6.65
CA LEU A 217 -13.68 -14.81 -6.18
C LEU A 217 -12.35 -14.79 -6.94
N GLY A 218 -12.43 -14.70 -8.27
CA GLY A 218 -11.25 -14.55 -9.11
C GLY A 218 -10.20 -15.64 -8.86
N PRO A 219 -8.94 -15.27 -8.57
CA PRO A 219 -7.86 -16.24 -8.37
C PRO A 219 -7.98 -17.09 -7.10
N ALA A 220 -8.78 -16.68 -6.10
CA ALA A 220 -8.97 -17.43 -4.86
C ALA A 220 -9.74 -18.75 -5.10
N PRO A 221 -9.63 -19.78 -4.25
CA PRO A 221 -10.42 -21.01 -4.37
C PRO A 221 -11.92 -20.75 -4.51
N TYR A 222 -12.61 -21.63 -5.25
CA TYR A 222 -14.07 -21.53 -5.38
C TYR A 222 -14.74 -21.88 -4.05
N THR A 223 -15.74 -21.09 -3.67
CA THR A 223 -16.68 -21.40 -2.58
C THR A 223 -18.06 -20.90 -2.99
N ASP A 224 -19.10 -21.55 -2.50
CA ASP A 224 -20.46 -21.03 -2.66
C ASP A 224 -20.61 -19.67 -1.99
N TYR A 225 -21.59 -18.90 -2.46
CA TYR A 225 -21.85 -17.57 -1.94
C TYR A 225 -22.36 -17.63 -0.50
N ILE A 226 -21.57 -17.02 0.38
CA ILE A 226 -21.88 -16.78 1.78
C ILE A 226 -21.69 -15.28 1.96
N PRO A 227 -22.76 -14.50 2.22
CA PRO A 227 -22.68 -13.04 2.31
C PRO A 227 -21.55 -12.53 3.24
N GLU A 228 -21.32 -13.22 4.35
CA GLU A 228 -20.32 -12.92 5.37
C GLU A 228 -18.88 -13.14 4.89
N LYS A 229 -18.66 -13.83 3.77
CA LYS A 229 -17.35 -13.95 3.11
C LYS A 229 -17.04 -12.77 2.19
N CYS A 230 -18.04 -11.97 1.84
CA CYS A 230 -17.95 -10.93 0.82
C CYS A 230 -17.66 -9.55 1.42
N HIS A 231 -17.27 -8.61 0.55
CA HIS A 231 -17.05 -7.20 0.85
C HIS A 231 -16.21 -6.99 2.12
N PHE A 232 -16.67 -6.21 3.11
CA PHE A 232 -15.84 -5.84 4.26
C PHE A 232 -15.18 -7.03 4.98
N ASN A 233 -15.90 -8.15 5.08
CA ASN A 233 -15.45 -9.31 5.86
C ASN A 233 -14.46 -10.21 5.12
N TYR A 234 -14.17 -9.99 3.82
CA TYR A 234 -13.18 -10.80 3.08
C TYR A 234 -11.84 -10.87 3.84
N ARG A 235 -11.52 -9.81 4.59
CA ARG A 235 -10.30 -9.65 5.37
C ARG A 235 -10.04 -10.81 6.33
N TYR A 236 -11.10 -11.44 6.84
CA TYR A 236 -11.03 -12.49 7.84
C TYR A 236 -10.92 -13.90 7.26
N PHE A 237 -10.73 -14.04 5.96
CA PHE A 237 -10.58 -15.32 5.28
C PHE A 237 -9.20 -15.42 4.64
N LEU A 238 -8.43 -16.44 5.03
CA LEU A 238 -7.09 -16.69 4.50
C LEU A 238 -7.07 -16.96 3.00
N ASP A 239 -8.21 -17.25 2.37
CA ASP A 239 -8.30 -17.37 0.92
C ASP A 239 -8.31 -16.01 0.20
N TYR A 240 -8.64 -14.92 0.88
CA TYR A 240 -8.76 -13.59 0.28
C TYR A 240 -7.75 -12.59 0.85
N SER A 241 -7.33 -12.76 2.11
CA SER A 241 -6.51 -11.81 2.85
C SER A 241 -5.71 -12.52 3.98
N GLY A 242 -5.08 -11.74 4.86
CA GLY A 242 -4.29 -12.20 6.00
C GLY A 242 -4.82 -11.78 7.37
N GLY A 243 -6.09 -11.38 7.47
CA GLY A 243 -6.69 -10.92 8.72
C GLY A 243 -6.26 -9.52 9.13
N MET A 244 -6.60 -9.17 10.38
CA MET A 244 -6.20 -7.89 10.98
C MET A 244 -4.69 -7.67 10.95
N PHE A 245 -3.92 -8.75 11.09
CA PHE A 245 -2.47 -8.68 11.00
C PHE A 245 -1.99 -8.11 9.66
N ALA A 246 -2.43 -8.69 8.54
CA ALA A 246 -2.03 -8.18 7.23
C ALA A 246 -2.57 -6.78 6.94
N ASP A 247 -3.82 -6.53 7.36
CA ASP A 247 -4.51 -5.26 7.11
C ASP A 247 -3.81 -4.06 7.77
N PHE A 248 -3.22 -4.27 8.96
CA PHE A 248 -2.59 -3.22 9.76
C PHE A 248 -1.07 -3.26 9.79
N TRP A 249 -0.43 -4.40 9.48
CA TRP A 249 1.03 -4.47 9.32
C TRP A 249 1.52 -3.39 8.36
N CYS A 250 0.88 -3.27 7.19
CA CYS A 250 1.28 -2.35 6.13
C CYS A 250 1.20 -0.87 6.54
N HIS A 251 0.41 -0.54 7.56
CA HIS A 251 0.33 0.82 8.09
C HIS A 251 1.33 1.06 9.22
N ILE A 252 1.52 0.08 10.10
CA ILE A 252 2.28 0.26 11.35
C ILE A 252 3.75 -0.06 11.16
N ALA A 253 4.08 -1.11 10.41
CA ALA A 253 5.47 -1.44 10.11
C ALA A 253 6.11 -0.41 9.16
N ASP A 254 5.30 0.39 8.45
CA ASP A 254 5.75 1.41 7.51
C ASP A 254 6.77 2.38 8.13
N VAL A 255 6.51 2.89 9.35
CA VAL A 255 7.43 3.82 10.01
C VAL A 255 8.77 3.15 10.35
N VAL A 256 8.76 1.84 10.62
CA VAL A 256 9.98 1.05 10.87
C VAL A 256 10.81 0.93 9.60
N TYR A 257 10.17 0.61 8.46
CA TYR A 257 10.85 0.48 7.18
C TYR A 257 11.36 1.82 6.66
N SER A 258 10.63 2.91 6.87
CA SER A 258 11.07 4.25 6.49
C SER A 258 12.22 4.78 7.38
N ALA A 259 12.18 4.50 8.69
CA ALA A 259 13.16 4.99 9.65
C ALA A 259 14.44 4.16 9.74
N ILE A 260 14.32 2.83 9.77
CA ILE A 260 15.42 1.89 10.09
C ILE A 260 15.88 1.08 8.88
N GLN A 261 14.98 0.81 7.93
CA GLN A 261 15.22 -0.09 6.79
C GLN A 261 15.80 -1.46 7.21
N PRO A 262 15.06 -2.29 7.99
CA PRO A 262 15.55 -3.56 8.51
C PRO A 262 16.16 -4.46 7.43
N LYS A 263 17.33 -5.06 7.69
CA LYS A 263 18.02 -5.97 6.76
C LYS A 263 18.33 -7.32 7.43
N GLY A 264 18.55 -8.33 6.59
CA GLY A 264 19.00 -9.64 7.04
C GLY A 264 18.02 -10.38 7.94
N LEU A 265 16.73 -10.46 7.56
CA LEU A 265 15.75 -11.29 8.27
C LEU A 265 16.24 -12.75 8.38
N LYS A 266 16.30 -13.28 9.60
CA LYS A 266 16.84 -14.60 9.96
C LYS A 266 15.76 -15.57 10.38
N THR A 267 14.96 -15.20 11.37
CA THR A 267 13.95 -16.08 11.98
C THR A 267 12.60 -15.39 12.05
N ILE A 268 11.55 -16.20 11.91
CA ILE A 268 10.16 -15.79 12.02
C ILE A 268 9.46 -16.80 12.92
N ASN A 269 8.90 -16.34 14.03
CA ASN A 269 8.13 -17.18 14.94
C ASN A 269 6.77 -16.54 15.24
N ALA A 270 5.71 -17.12 14.69
CA ALA A 270 4.35 -16.63 14.89
C ALA A 270 3.53 -17.56 15.79
N ARG A 271 2.76 -16.96 16.69
CA ARG A 271 1.86 -17.63 17.63
C ARG A 271 0.50 -16.96 17.53
N GLY A 272 -0.57 -17.73 17.68
CA GLY A 272 -1.91 -17.18 17.57
C GLY A 272 -2.98 -18.20 17.90
N GLU A 273 -4.21 -17.73 17.93
CA GLU A 273 -5.40 -18.56 18.10
C GLU A 273 -6.20 -18.60 16.80
N ALA A 274 -6.81 -19.75 16.51
CA ALA A 274 -7.74 -19.87 15.41
C ALA A 274 -8.98 -18.97 15.66
N PRO A 275 -9.60 -18.43 14.60
CA PRO A 275 -10.85 -17.69 14.74
C PRO A 275 -12.00 -18.61 15.17
N THR A 276 -13.10 -17.98 15.63
CA THR A 276 -14.39 -18.66 15.82
C THR A 276 -15.30 -18.47 14.59
N GLY A 277 -16.32 -19.32 14.48
CA GLY A 277 -17.24 -19.31 13.34
C GLY A 277 -16.56 -19.72 12.03
N ILE A 278 -16.99 -19.11 10.92
CA ILE A 278 -16.50 -19.45 9.56
C ILE A 278 -15.22 -18.73 9.14
N ALA A 279 -14.75 -17.74 9.90
CA ALA A 279 -13.52 -17.03 9.59
C ALA A 279 -12.33 -18.02 9.58
N THR A 280 -11.26 -17.69 8.86
CA THR A 280 -10.05 -18.55 8.79
C THR A 280 -8.76 -17.80 9.11
N ALA A 281 -8.78 -16.47 9.12
CA ALA A 281 -7.66 -15.66 9.56
C ALA A 281 -7.54 -15.67 11.09
N PRO A 282 -6.34 -15.52 11.67
CA PRO A 282 -6.12 -15.60 13.12
C PRO A 282 -7.05 -14.69 13.92
N LYS A 283 -7.55 -15.17 15.07
CA LYS A 283 -8.28 -14.35 16.04
C LYS A 283 -7.39 -13.26 16.61
N TRP A 284 -6.21 -13.68 17.06
CA TRP A 284 -5.08 -12.85 17.46
C TRP A 284 -3.79 -13.48 16.95
N LEU A 285 -2.76 -12.65 16.79
CA LEU A 285 -1.46 -13.07 16.31
C LEU A 285 -0.35 -12.25 16.97
N ASP A 286 0.65 -12.95 17.50
CA ASP A 286 1.95 -12.41 17.85
C ASP A 286 2.99 -12.92 16.87
N VAL A 287 3.91 -12.06 16.44
CA VAL A 287 5.00 -12.48 15.56
C VAL A 287 6.32 -11.86 16.00
N ASP A 288 7.32 -12.71 16.16
CA ASP A 288 8.69 -12.32 16.45
C ASP A 288 9.54 -12.46 15.19
N TYR A 289 10.27 -11.39 14.86
CA TYR A 289 11.23 -11.37 13.77
C TYR A 289 12.62 -11.01 14.30
N GLU A 290 13.62 -11.76 13.88
CA GLU A 290 15.03 -11.43 14.12
C GLU A 290 15.69 -10.98 12.80
N PHE A 291 16.13 -9.73 12.78
CA PHE A 291 16.92 -9.12 11.71
C PHE A 291 18.38 -8.94 12.17
N ASP A 292 19.23 -8.38 11.31
CA ASP A 292 20.59 -8.01 11.70
C ASP A 292 20.58 -6.86 12.73
N GLY A 293 20.82 -7.20 13.99
CA GLY A 293 20.92 -6.23 15.08
C GLY A 293 19.59 -5.60 15.50
N LEU A 294 18.46 -6.13 15.03
CA LEU A 294 17.11 -5.64 15.35
C LEU A 294 16.17 -6.80 15.64
N LYS A 295 15.45 -6.71 16.76
CA LYS A 295 14.28 -7.55 17.04
C LYS A 295 13.02 -6.75 16.76
N LEU A 296 12.14 -7.27 15.91
CA LEU A 296 10.87 -6.63 15.56
C LEU A 296 9.73 -7.53 15.99
N TYR A 297 8.80 -6.98 16.76
CA TYR A 297 7.67 -7.69 17.32
C TYR A 297 6.36 -7.12 16.82
N TRP A 298 5.40 -8.00 16.54
CA TRP A 298 4.00 -7.66 16.34
C TRP A 298 3.16 -8.32 17.43
N THR A 299 2.14 -7.61 17.92
CA THR A 299 1.11 -8.19 18.81
C THR A 299 -0.26 -7.52 18.64
N THR A 300 -1.33 -8.17 19.10
CA THR A 300 -2.70 -7.62 19.09
C THR A 300 -3.13 -6.98 20.41
N ILE A 301 -2.22 -6.85 21.37
CA ILE A 301 -2.45 -6.14 22.63
C ILE A 301 -1.40 -5.05 22.83
N PRO A 302 -1.67 -3.98 23.58
CA PRO A 302 -0.64 -3.00 23.86
C PRO A 302 0.50 -3.66 24.65
N PRO A 303 1.76 -3.51 24.22
CA PRO A 303 2.89 -4.05 24.95
C PRO A 303 3.05 -3.35 26.30
N ASN A 304 3.69 -4.02 27.26
CA ASN A 304 4.00 -3.44 28.57
C ASN A 304 5.20 -2.48 28.48
N VAL A 305 5.01 -1.34 27.81
CA VAL A 305 5.97 -0.24 27.67
C VAL A 305 5.30 1.09 28.00
N PRO A 306 6.05 2.10 28.49
CA PRO A 306 5.50 3.41 28.81
C PRO A 306 4.68 4.00 27.65
N GLY A 307 3.49 4.50 27.97
CA GLY A 307 2.58 5.13 27.00
C GLY A 307 1.73 4.19 26.14
N ALA A 308 2.06 2.89 26.04
CA ALA A 308 1.33 1.97 25.15
C ALA A 308 -0.10 1.64 25.61
N ALA A 309 -0.34 1.54 26.92
CA ALA A 309 -1.67 1.19 27.47
C ALA A 309 -2.80 2.15 27.04
N LYS A 310 -2.47 3.38 26.64
CA LYS A 310 -3.43 4.40 26.19
C LYS A 310 -3.68 4.36 24.68
N ARG A 311 -3.02 3.46 23.94
CA ARG A 311 -2.98 3.43 22.48
C ARG A 311 -3.50 2.10 21.95
N GLY A 312 -4.57 2.16 21.16
CA GLY A 312 -5.08 1.00 20.43
C GLY A 312 -4.23 0.58 19.24
N ILE A 313 -3.27 1.41 18.83
CA ILE A 313 -2.38 1.18 17.69
C ILE A 313 -1.07 1.94 17.94
N GLY A 314 0.06 1.37 17.57
CA GLY A 314 1.31 2.11 17.64
C GLY A 314 2.59 1.33 17.35
N ALA A 315 3.69 2.06 17.44
CA ALA A 315 5.05 1.56 17.37
C ALA A 315 5.85 2.10 18.57
N PHE A 316 6.70 1.24 19.14
CA PHE A 316 7.62 1.57 20.23
C PHE A 316 9.02 1.17 19.83
N PHE A 317 9.94 2.13 19.83
CA PHE A 317 11.33 1.99 19.44
C PHE A 317 12.23 2.07 20.67
N GLU A 318 13.10 1.08 20.84
CA GLU A 318 14.14 1.05 21.88
C GLU A 318 15.50 1.18 21.23
N GLY A 319 16.20 2.26 21.55
CA GLY A 319 17.59 2.47 21.20
C GLY A 319 18.49 2.63 22.42
N ASP A 320 19.80 2.60 22.19
CA ASP A 320 20.82 2.65 23.25
C ASP A 320 20.86 3.98 24.03
N LYS A 321 20.25 5.07 23.53
CA LYS A 321 20.19 6.38 24.21
C LYS A 321 18.80 6.77 24.70
N GLY A 322 17.76 6.06 24.27
CA GLY A 322 16.39 6.46 24.58
C GLY A 322 15.33 5.62 23.90
N THR A 323 14.08 6.05 24.06
CA THR A 323 12.92 5.38 23.45
C THR A 323 12.04 6.37 22.71
N LEU A 324 11.30 5.89 21.73
CA LEU A 324 10.28 6.66 21.03
C LEU A 324 9.01 5.81 20.92
N ILE A 325 7.89 6.36 21.34
CA ILE A 325 6.56 5.79 21.10
C ILE A 325 5.79 6.67 20.15
N CYS A 326 5.07 6.09 19.18
CA CYS A 326 4.22 6.85 18.28
C CYS A 326 2.97 6.07 17.85
N ASP A 327 1.97 6.84 17.44
CA ASP A 327 0.83 6.38 16.63
C ASP A 327 0.74 7.25 15.38
N TYR A 328 -0.41 7.24 14.68
CA TYR A 328 -0.57 8.04 13.46
C TYR A 328 -0.45 9.56 13.69
N ASN A 329 -0.80 10.05 14.88
CA ASN A 329 -0.93 11.48 15.17
C ASN A 329 0.03 11.96 16.25
N THR A 330 0.44 11.08 17.17
CA THR A 330 1.27 11.45 18.32
C THR A 330 2.63 10.75 18.29
N ARG A 331 3.59 11.38 18.97
CA ARG A 331 4.89 10.81 19.30
C ARG A 331 5.34 11.32 20.67
N GLU A 332 6.04 10.49 21.41
CA GLU A 332 6.74 10.86 22.65
C GLU A 332 8.15 10.26 22.59
N ILE A 333 9.15 11.05 22.95
CA ILE A 333 10.56 10.70 22.92
C ILE A 333 11.09 10.80 24.34
N THR A 334 11.69 9.72 24.85
CA THR A 334 12.27 9.70 26.19
C THR A 334 13.78 9.50 26.11
N ILE A 335 14.54 10.48 26.61
CA ILE A 335 16.01 10.46 26.69
C ILE A 335 16.41 10.86 28.12
N ASN A 336 17.31 10.11 28.76
CA ASN A 336 17.76 10.36 30.14
C ASN A 336 16.61 10.50 31.17
N GLY A 337 15.46 9.84 30.93
CA GLY A 337 14.28 9.90 31.80
C GLY A 337 13.35 11.09 31.54
N GLU A 338 13.76 12.06 30.72
CA GLU A 338 12.90 13.17 30.30
C GLU A 338 12.12 12.81 29.05
N THR A 339 10.82 13.15 29.02
CA THR A 339 9.94 12.85 27.90
C THR A 339 9.43 14.12 27.24
N VAL A 340 9.63 14.22 25.92
CA VAL A 340 9.22 15.35 25.09
C VAL A 340 8.40 14.86 23.90
N THR A 341 7.65 15.75 23.25
CA THR A 341 6.87 15.44 22.05
C THR A 341 7.59 15.81 20.75
N ASP A 342 8.68 16.59 20.86
CA ASP A 342 9.56 16.91 19.74
C ASP A 342 10.98 17.28 20.22
N ILE A 343 11.94 17.27 19.30
CA ILE A 343 13.31 17.77 19.51
C ILE A 343 13.57 18.82 18.42
N PRO A 344 13.22 20.10 18.65
CA PRO A 344 13.24 21.15 17.62
C PRO A 344 14.59 21.34 16.91
N GLU A 345 15.69 20.95 17.57
CA GLU A 345 17.06 21.03 17.05
C GLU A 345 17.32 20.02 15.92
N ILE A 346 16.51 18.95 15.82
CA ILE A 346 16.62 17.97 14.72
C ILE A 346 16.04 18.60 13.45
N PRO A 347 16.82 18.74 12.36
CA PRO A 347 16.35 19.38 11.15
C PRO A 347 15.24 18.58 10.45
N ILE A 348 14.36 19.31 9.80
CA ILE A 348 13.41 18.74 8.84
C ILE A 348 14.21 18.39 7.57
N THR A 349 14.23 17.11 7.21
CA THR A 349 15.04 16.60 6.09
C THR A 349 14.19 15.94 5.01
N ASN A 350 12.96 15.52 5.35
CA ASN A 350 12.00 15.04 4.38
C ASN A 350 11.15 16.22 3.87
N PRO A 351 11.09 16.46 2.55
CA PRO A 351 10.08 17.35 2.00
C PRO A 351 8.70 16.92 2.50
N ARG A 352 7.93 17.86 3.06
CA ARG A 352 6.59 17.53 3.54
C ARG A 352 5.70 17.17 2.37
N SER A 353 4.94 16.09 2.55
CA SER A 353 4.12 15.53 1.48
C SER A 353 3.09 16.55 0.99
N PRO A 354 2.85 16.66 -0.33
CA PRO A 354 1.73 17.42 -0.86
C PRO A 354 0.37 16.74 -0.58
N GLY A 355 0.39 15.59 0.09
CA GLY A 355 -0.74 14.68 0.23
C GLY A 355 -0.50 13.41 -0.57
N HIS A 356 -0.94 12.27 -0.03
CA HIS A 356 -0.59 10.96 -0.58
C HIS A 356 -1.05 10.78 -2.03
N GLN A 357 -2.26 11.23 -2.38
CA GLN A 357 -2.78 11.13 -3.75
C GLN A 357 -2.13 12.14 -4.70
N GLN A 358 -1.83 13.36 -4.23
CA GLN A 358 -1.10 14.34 -5.05
C GLN A 358 0.31 13.83 -5.37
N ASN A 359 0.99 13.19 -4.41
CA ASN A 359 2.30 12.58 -4.66
C ASN A 359 2.27 11.55 -5.80
N PHE A 360 1.18 10.78 -5.93
CA PHE A 360 1.00 9.86 -7.05
C PHE A 360 0.82 10.60 -8.39
N VAL A 361 -0.03 11.62 -8.42
CA VAL A 361 -0.25 12.42 -9.64
C VAL A 361 1.05 13.09 -10.09
N ASP A 362 1.78 13.71 -9.16
CA ASP A 362 3.08 14.34 -9.42
C ASP A 362 4.10 13.31 -9.92
N ALA A 363 4.15 12.13 -9.31
CA ALA A 363 5.02 11.02 -9.70
C ALA A 363 4.75 10.55 -11.13
N VAL A 364 3.47 10.38 -11.49
CA VAL A 364 3.05 10.00 -12.85
C VAL A 364 3.44 11.06 -13.87
N LYS A 365 3.14 12.34 -13.60
CA LYS A 365 3.47 13.44 -14.51
C LYS A 365 4.97 13.64 -14.69
N ALA A 366 5.73 13.55 -13.60
CA ALA A 366 7.18 13.74 -13.60
C ALA A 366 7.96 12.47 -13.97
N ARG A 367 7.30 11.33 -14.12
CA ARG A 367 7.93 10.01 -14.32
C ARG A 367 8.99 9.69 -13.25
N LYS A 368 8.69 10.05 -12.00
CA LYS A 368 9.55 9.83 -10.84
C LYS A 368 8.83 8.94 -9.83
N GLN A 369 9.51 7.94 -9.28
CA GLN A 369 8.90 7.04 -8.31
C GLN A 369 8.43 7.80 -7.04
N PRO A 370 7.22 7.52 -6.53
CA PRO A 370 6.68 8.14 -5.32
C PRO A 370 7.38 7.58 -4.07
N GLU A 371 7.08 8.17 -2.90
CA GLU A 371 7.67 7.75 -1.63
C GLU A 371 7.33 6.28 -1.31
N SER A 372 6.04 5.93 -1.38
CA SER A 372 5.54 4.56 -1.19
C SER A 372 5.52 3.76 -2.50
N ASN A 373 6.66 3.70 -3.19
CA ASN A 373 6.80 2.97 -4.45
C ASN A 373 6.80 1.44 -4.25
N LEU A 374 6.74 0.71 -5.38
CA LEU A 374 6.59 -0.74 -5.38
C LEU A 374 7.74 -1.51 -4.74
N ALA A 375 8.98 -1.07 -4.94
CA ALA A 375 10.14 -1.71 -4.35
C ALA A 375 10.10 -1.60 -2.82
N TYR A 376 9.78 -0.40 -2.33
CA TYR A 376 9.57 -0.13 -0.91
C TYR A 376 8.42 -0.97 -0.33
N ALA A 377 7.25 -0.92 -0.95
CA ALA A 377 6.06 -1.65 -0.50
C ALA A 377 6.29 -3.17 -0.46
N ARG A 378 7.11 -3.71 -1.37
CA ARG A 378 7.46 -5.13 -1.40
C ARG A 378 8.34 -5.52 -0.22
N GLU A 379 9.36 -4.71 0.11
CA GLU A 379 10.19 -4.96 1.30
C GLU A 379 9.34 -4.89 2.58
N LEU A 380 8.48 -3.87 2.67
CA LEU A 380 7.57 -3.66 3.80
C LEU A 380 6.59 -4.82 4.03
N THR A 381 5.99 -5.35 2.96
CA THR A 381 4.96 -6.41 3.05
C THR A 381 5.52 -7.83 3.10
N MET A 382 6.81 -8.03 2.82
CA MET A 382 7.40 -9.36 2.82
C MET A 382 7.27 -10.07 4.18
N PRO A 383 7.66 -9.50 5.34
CA PRO A 383 7.60 -10.23 6.60
C PRO A 383 6.17 -10.56 7.02
N MET A 384 5.19 -9.72 6.68
CA MET A 384 3.77 -10.00 6.89
C MET A 384 3.36 -11.36 6.29
N HIS A 385 3.75 -11.63 5.04
CA HIS A 385 3.50 -12.92 4.40
C HIS A 385 4.19 -14.06 5.15
N LEU A 386 5.44 -13.86 5.57
CA LEU A 386 6.21 -14.89 6.28
C LEU A 386 5.65 -15.20 7.68
N GLY A 387 5.18 -14.18 8.40
CA GLY A 387 4.52 -14.34 9.70
C GLY A 387 3.25 -15.18 9.60
N LEU A 388 2.42 -14.93 8.58
CA LEU A 388 1.24 -15.76 8.32
C LEU A 388 1.59 -17.21 7.95
N ILE A 389 2.69 -17.43 7.22
CA ILE A 389 3.16 -18.79 6.91
C ILE A 389 3.63 -19.50 8.19
N SER A 390 4.40 -18.83 9.04
CA SER A 390 4.83 -19.36 10.35
C SER A 390 3.61 -19.74 11.21
N TYR A 391 2.59 -18.88 11.26
CA TYR A 391 1.35 -19.14 12.01
C TYR A 391 0.64 -20.39 11.50
N ARG A 392 0.47 -20.50 10.17
CA ARG A 392 -0.20 -21.64 9.53
C ARG A 392 0.52 -22.97 9.79
N LEU A 393 1.84 -22.94 9.85
CA LEU A 393 2.68 -24.12 10.10
C LEU A 393 2.93 -24.38 11.59
N LYS A 394 2.54 -23.45 12.47
CA LYS A 394 2.69 -23.53 13.94
C LYS A 394 4.13 -23.81 14.39
N ARG A 395 5.11 -23.21 13.71
CA ARG A 395 6.54 -23.38 14.02
C ARG A 395 7.36 -22.18 13.58
N GLU A 396 8.51 -22.02 14.22
CA GLU A 396 9.54 -21.08 13.79
C GLU A 396 10.09 -21.49 12.41
N LEU A 397 10.38 -20.48 11.59
CA LEU A 397 10.94 -20.63 10.25
C LEU A 397 12.23 -19.83 10.12
N THR A 398 13.23 -20.43 9.47
CA THR A 398 14.49 -19.74 9.15
C THR A 398 14.46 -19.24 7.70
N TRP A 399 14.72 -17.95 7.51
CA TRP A 399 14.71 -17.27 6.22
C TRP A 399 16.11 -17.11 5.64
N ASN A 400 16.21 -17.22 4.31
CA ASN A 400 17.38 -16.76 3.56
C ASN A 400 16.97 -15.48 2.82
N ALA A 401 17.41 -14.33 3.32
CA ALA A 401 17.05 -13.02 2.78
C ALA A 401 17.57 -12.81 1.34
N GLU A 402 18.76 -13.30 1.00
CA GLU A 402 19.34 -13.16 -0.34
C GLU A 402 18.57 -13.97 -1.40
N LYS A 403 18.19 -15.21 -1.05
CA LYS A 403 17.47 -16.12 -1.95
C LYS A 403 15.96 -15.97 -1.85
N GLU A 404 15.49 -15.18 -0.88
CA GLU A 404 14.10 -14.96 -0.51
C GLU A 404 13.28 -16.25 -0.49
N LYS A 405 13.76 -17.19 0.34
CA LYS A 405 13.16 -18.51 0.57
C LYS A 405 13.46 -19.02 1.97
N PHE A 406 12.63 -19.92 2.49
CA PHE A 406 12.90 -20.61 3.74
C PHE A 406 14.04 -21.62 3.57
N LYS A 407 14.96 -21.70 4.54
CA LYS A 407 16.10 -22.62 4.52
C LYS A 407 15.62 -24.05 4.80
N GLY A 408 15.91 -24.98 3.88
CA GLY A 408 15.63 -26.41 4.09
C GLY A 408 14.15 -26.81 4.12
N ASP A 409 13.22 -25.88 3.92
CA ASP A 409 11.80 -26.11 4.23
C ASP A 409 10.92 -26.13 2.98
N LYS A 410 10.65 -27.33 2.44
CA LYS A 410 9.84 -27.48 1.22
C LYS A 410 8.38 -27.10 1.44
N GLU A 411 7.84 -27.32 2.63
CA GLU A 411 6.44 -27.05 2.95
C GLU A 411 6.19 -25.54 3.04
N ALA A 412 7.00 -24.81 3.82
CA ALA A 412 6.90 -23.36 3.92
C ALA A 412 7.15 -22.68 2.57
N ASN A 413 8.10 -23.18 1.77
CA ASN A 413 8.37 -22.64 0.44
C ASN A 413 7.22 -22.83 -0.56
N ARG A 414 6.35 -23.84 -0.37
CA ARG A 414 5.12 -23.99 -1.19
C ARG A 414 4.08 -22.91 -0.86
N LEU A 415 4.10 -22.36 0.35
CA LEU A 415 3.18 -21.32 0.79
C LEU A 415 3.62 -19.90 0.39
N LEU A 416 4.81 -19.74 -0.20
CA LEU A 416 5.26 -18.46 -0.77
C LEU A 416 4.45 -18.01 -1.99
N SER A 417 3.61 -18.89 -2.54
CA SER A 417 2.72 -18.59 -3.64
C SER A 417 1.48 -19.46 -3.60
N ARG A 418 0.34 -18.90 -3.99
CA ARG A 418 -0.90 -19.66 -4.10
C ARG A 418 -1.05 -20.34 -5.46
N LYS A 419 -1.82 -21.44 -5.48
CA LYS A 419 -2.39 -21.96 -6.72
C LYS A 419 -3.64 -21.15 -7.06
N ARG A 420 -3.65 -20.52 -8.24
CA ARG A 420 -4.82 -19.78 -8.73
C ARG A 420 -5.81 -20.70 -9.43
N ARG A 421 -7.08 -20.29 -9.47
CA ARG A 421 -8.07 -20.90 -10.36
C ARG A 421 -7.65 -20.70 -11.82
N LYS A 422 -7.68 -21.75 -12.64
CA LYS A 422 -7.16 -21.74 -14.03
C LYS A 422 -7.72 -20.61 -14.90
N LYS A 423 -9.00 -20.27 -14.74
CA LYS A 423 -9.67 -19.17 -15.47
C LYS A 423 -9.08 -17.78 -15.13
N TRP A 424 -8.49 -17.66 -13.94
CA TRP A 424 -8.08 -16.41 -13.30
C TRP A 424 -6.57 -16.39 -13.00
N ASP A 425 -5.79 -17.17 -13.75
CA ASP A 425 -4.33 -17.13 -13.76
C ASP A 425 -3.89 -16.38 -15.02
N LEU A 426 -3.94 -15.04 -14.96
CA LEU A 426 -3.85 -14.17 -16.13
C LEU A 426 -2.43 -13.60 -16.39
N VAL A 427 -1.44 -13.92 -15.55
CA VAL A 427 -0.11 -13.28 -15.55
C VAL A 427 1.03 -14.29 -15.59
#